data_AF-A0A9P3UKD6-F1
#
_entry.id   AF-A0A9P3UKD6-F1
#
_cell.length_a   1.000
_cell.length_b   1.000
_cell.length_c   1.000
_cell.angle_alpha   90.00
_cell.angle_beta   90.00
_cell.angle_gamma   90.00
#
_symmetry.space_group_name_H-M   'P 1'
#
loop_
_entity.id
_entity.type
_entity.pdbx_description
1 polymer ?
#
loop_
_entity_poly.entity_id
_entity_poly.type
_entity_poly.pdbx_seq_one_letter_code
_entity_poly.pdbx_strand_id
1 'polypeptide(L)'
;MSLPTSISGFTVVPVSYSSSSTHYIYVRSHAGSKKAAQNDLPEGRTLFMVNVPPDSTDRELAQLFKRCGTVEKVIFDLDTVEPHHEDSDSDEEMEDTPDPTTAEPGADEQPRKRRKVAKDDTPKVVPLPFKSLRTLRLSGRSAHLVFLDRSSLERALSSATKPRPWPSIPEEPVGLAHYTALYDSLRPPLDAVREHADSSILVYEHELQKTKQKSKYRKGEAIVDEDGFTLVTRGGAYGQTLGGGVGVASKRFQRSGETSKRSRGNKKEEKEKTNFYAFQKAEKQRSELMNLKKRWEEDKAKVEALKASRKFRPY
;
A
#
# COMPACT_ATOMS: atom_id res chain seq x y z
N MET A 1 41.81 33.96 -28.82
CA MET A 1 41.99 34.16 -27.36
C MET A 1 42.09 32.79 -26.72
N SER A 2 43.16 32.51 -25.97
CA SER A 2 43.28 31.25 -25.23
C SER A 2 42.35 31.28 -24.02
N LEU A 3 41.54 30.23 -23.86
CA LEU A 3 40.66 30.09 -22.71
C LEU A 3 41.47 29.83 -21.43
N PRO A 4 41.07 30.36 -20.27
CA PRO A 4 41.71 30.04 -19.00
C PRO A 4 41.49 28.56 -18.67
N THR A 5 42.56 27.86 -18.25
CA THR A 5 42.50 26.44 -17.88
C THR A 5 41.66 26.20 -16.62
N SER A 6 41.64 27.16 -15.69
CA SER A 6 40.88 27.08 -14.44
C SER A 6 40.32 28.45 -14.04
N ILE A 7 39.12 28.44 -13.44
CA ILE A 7 38.42 29.61 -12.90
C ILE A 7 37.92 29.24 -11.49
N SER A 8 38.35 29.95 -10.45
CA SER A 8 37.90 29.74 -9.06
C SER A 8 37.95 28.28 -8.58
N GLY A 9 38.98 27.53 -8.99
CA GLY A 9 39.14 26.11 -8.64
C GLY A 9 38.36 25.13 -9.53
N PHE A 10 37.64 25.62 -10.54
CA PHE A 10 37.01 24.79 -11.57
C PHE A 10 37.87 24.73 -12.82
N THR A 11 38.13 23.52 -13.30
CA THR A 11 38.71 23.27 -14.62
C THR A 11 37.64 23.48 -15.69
N VAL A 12 37.98 24.19 -16.76
CA VAL A 12 37.07 24.43 -17.88
C VAL A 12 37.17 23.30 -18.90
N VAL A 13 36.04 22.64 -19.19
CA VAL A 13 35.90 21.58 -20.20
C VAL A 13 35.08 22.14 -21.38
N PRO A 14 35.72 22.48 -22.52
CA PRO A 14 35.02 22.89 -23.72
C PRO A 14 34.42 21.68 -24.47
N VAL A 15 33.16 21.82 -24.84
CA VAL A 15 32.39 20.83 -25.60
C VAL A 15 31.86 21.48 -26.87
N SER A 16 32.15 20.93 -28.04
CA SER A 16 31.62 21.38 -29.32
C SER A 16 30.29 20.69 -29.63
N TYR A 17 29.23 21.48 -29.80
CA TYR A 17 27.91 21.02 -30.26
C TYR A 17 27.78 21.07 -31.78
N SER A 18 28.40 22.08 -32.38
CA SER A 18 28.42 22.34 -33.81
C SER A 18 29.74 23.01 -34.17
N SER A 19 30.05 23.09 -35.46
CA SER A 19 31.22 23.79 -35.99
C SER A 19 31.31 25.25 -35.53
N SER A 20 30.18 25.87 -35.16
CA SER A 20 30.09 27.27 -34.70
C SER A 20 29.77 27.45 -33.22
N SER A 21 29.48 26.37 -32.47
CA SER A 21 28.97 26.48 -31.09
C SER A 21 29.73 25.58 -30.13
N THR A 22 30.34 26.21 -29.12
CA THR A 22 31.05 25.54 -28.02
C THR A 22 30.37 25.87 -26.71
N HIS A 23 30.04 24.84 -25.95
CA HIS A 23 29.52 24.92 -24.59
C HIS A 23 30.65 24.67 -23.59
N TYR A 24 30.66 25.37 -22.46
CA TYR A 24 31.70 25.24 -21.45
C TYR A 24 31.12 24.63 -20.17
N ILE A 25 31.67 23.49 -19.78
CA ILE A 25 31.33 22.81 -18.54
C ILE A 25 32.44 23.09 -17.52
N TYR A 26 32.06 23.42 -16.30
CA TYR A 26 33.02 23.70 -15.23
C TYR A 26 33.08 22.52 -14.28
N VAL A 27 34.26 21.93 -14.10
CA VAL A 27 34.42 20.71 -13.32
C VAL A 27 35.43 20.89 -12.19
N ARG A 28 35.19 20.28 -11.04
CA ARG A 28 36.14 20.23 -9.93
C ARG A 28 36.01 18.91 -9.17
N SER A 29 37.01 18.58 -8.37
CA SER A 29 36.86 17.49 -7.40
C SER A 29 35.71 17.83 -6.45
N HIS A 30 34.81 16.87 -6.24
CA HIS A 30 33.85 16.96 -5.15
C HIS A 30 34.62 16.86 -3.83
N ALA A 31 34.29 17.73 -2.88
CA ALA A 31 34.78 17.67 -1.51
C ALA A 31 33.53 17.50 -0.65
N GLY A 32 33.38 16.33 -0.04
CA GLY A 32 32.23 16.01 0.78
C GLY A 32 32.17 16.92 2.01
N SER A 33 30.96 17.28 2.42
CA SER A 33 30.74 17.84 3.76
C SER A 33 30.63 16.67 4.73
N LYS A 34 31.16 16.80 5.96
CA LYS A 34 31.10 15.75 7.00
C LYS A 34 29.66 15.28 7.33
N LYS A 35 28.63 16.04 6.91
CA LYS A 35 27.21 15.67 7.03
C LYS A 35 26.67 14.80 5.87
N ALA A 36 27.39 14.73 4.76
CA ALA A 36 26.99 14.03 3.54
C ALA A 36 27.51 12.58 3.46
N ALA A 37 28.09 12.02 4.53
CA ALA A 37 28.51 10.62 4.57
C ALA A 37 27.35 9.61 4.41
N GLN A 38 26.09 10.08 4.46
CA GLN A 38 24.89 9.31 4.11
C GLN A 38 24.51 9.38 2.63
N ASN A 39 25.00 10.37 1.88
CA ASN A 39 24.77 10.48 0.45
C ASN A 39 25.93 9.77 -0.24
N ASP A 40 25.70 8.55 -0.73
CA ASP A 40 26.14 7.88 -1.96
C ASP A 40 27.26 8.47 -2.89
N LEU A 41 28.06 9.43 -2.46
CA LEU A 41 28.98 10.28 -3.21
C LEU A 41 30.38 10.11 -2.58
N PRO A 42 31.15 9.09 -2.99
CA PRO A 42 32.45 8.81 -2.39
C PRO A 42 33.46 9.93 -2.67
N GLU A 43 34.12 10.41 -1.60
CA GLU A 43 35.20 11.38 -1.70
C GLU A 43 36.40 10.83 -2.49
N GLY A 44 37.02 11.67 -3.31
CA GLY A 44 38.16 11.30 -4.16
C GLY A 44 37.81 10.46 -5.40
N ARG A 45 36.54 10.11 -5.61
CA ARG A 45 36.03 9.47 -6.84
C ARG A 45 34.94 10.27 -7.55
N THR A 46 34.39 11.28 -6.89
CA THR A 46 33.27 12.07 -7.39
C THR A 46 33.76 13.38 -8.02
N LEU A 47 33.36 13.62 -9.27
CA LEU A 47 33.57 14.86 -10.01
C LEU A 47 32.31 15.73 -9.89
N PHE A 48 32.45 16.94 -9.39
CA PHE A 48 31.39 17.94 -9.38
C PHE A 48 31.46 18.77 -10.66
N MET A 49 30.32 18.88 -11.36
CA MET A 49 30.20 19.57 -12.63
C MET A 49 29.10 20.63 -12.56
N VAL A 50 29.32 21.78 -13.19
CA VAL A 50 28.38 22.90 -13.26
C VAL A 50 28.23 23.35 -14.71
N ASN A 51 27.08 23.94 -15.02
CA ASN A 51 26.69 24.31 -16.37
C ASN A 51 26.61 23.07 -17.28
N VAL A 52 26.01 22.01 -16.77
CA VAL A 52 25.76 20.79 -17.56
C VAL A 52 24.69 21.11 -18.63
N PRO A 53 24.89 20.70 -19.90
CA PRO A 53 23.92 20.93 -20.95
C PRO A 53 22.53 20.33 -20.65
N PRO A 54 21.45 20.94 -21.15
CA PRO A 54 20.08 20.49 -20.89
C PRO A 54 19.77 19.10 -21.45
N ASP A 55 20.42 18.68 -22.52
CA ASP A 55 20.25 17.38 -23.16
C ASP A 55 21.18 16.29 -22.59
N SER A 56 21.81 16.55 -21.44
CA SER A 56 22.73 15.59 -20.79
C SER A 56 21.97 14.49 -20.04
N THR A 57 22.17 13.26 -20.48
CA THR A 57 21.84 12.04 -19.73
C THR A 57 23.10 11.42 -19.11
N ASP A 58 22.89 10.38 -18.32
CA ASP A 58 23.96 9.53 -17.77
C ASP A 58 24.88 9.01 -18.89
N ARG A 59 24.31 8.64 -20.03
CA ARG A 59 25.02 8.08 -21.19
C ARG A 59 25.96 9.09 -21.84
N GLU A 60 25.50 10.31 -22.13
CA GLU A 60 26.37 11.33 -22.75
C GLU A 60 27.53 11.70 -21.83
N LEU A 61 27.28 11.87 -20.54
CA LEU A 61 28.33 12.18 -19.57
C LEU A 61 29.30 11.01 -19.42
N ALA A 62 28.81 9.77 -19.37
CA ALA A 62 29.67 8.59 -19.38
C ALA A 62 30.54 8.49 -20.65
N GLN A 63 29.99 8.80 -21.82
CA GLN A 63 30.74 8.80 -23.08
C GLN A 63 31.78 9.93 -23.14
N LEU A 64 31.44 11.13 -22.66
CA LEU A 64 32.34 12.27 -22.59
C LEU A 64 33.58 11.96 -21.74
N PHE A 65 33.37 11.31 -20.58
CA PHE A 65 34.44 10.96 -19.63
C PHE A 65 35.01 9.55 -19.79
N LYS A 66 34.56 8.76 -20.78
CA LYS A 66 35.04 7.39 -21.03
C LYS A 66 36.56 7.28 -21.17
N ARG A 67 37.20 8.30 -21.74
CA ARG A 67 38.68 8.35 -21.88
C ARG A 67 39.41 8.60 -20.55
N CYS A 68 38.72 9.19 -19.58
CA CYS A 68 39.25 9.50 -18.26
C CYS A 68 39.11 8.30 -17.31
N GLY A 69 38.06 7.49 -17.47
CA GLY A 69 37.87 6.23 -16.75
C GLY A 69 36.45 5.68 -16.88
N THR A 70 36.20 4.58 -16.17
CA THR A 70 34.87 3.97 -16.09
C THR A 70 34.00 4.74 -15.10
N VAL A 71 32.82 5.17 -15.55
CA VAL A 71 31.81 5.84 -14.73
C VAL A 71 30.95 4.79 -14.05
N GLU A 72 30.76 4.93 -12.74
CA GLU A 72 29.91 4.05 -11.93
C GLU A 72 28.46 4.55 -11.96
N LYS A 73 28.25 5.83 -11.64
CA LYS A 73 26.94 6.48 -11.67
C LYS A 73 27.04 7.97 -11.90
N VAL A 74 25.95 8.55 -12.40
CA VAL A 74 25.78 9.99 -12.59
C VAL A 74 24.54 10.42 -11.82
N ILE A 75 24.71 11.41 -10.93
CA ILE A 75 23.64 11.94 -10.09
C ILE A 75 23.44 13.41 -10.47
N PHE A 76 22.23 13.78 -10.84
CA PHE A 76 21.88 15.17 -11.14
C PHE A 76 21.22 15.81 -9.92
N ASP A 77 21.40 17.12 -9.74
CA ASP A 77 20.90 17.90 -8.59
C ASP A 77 19.37 17.83 -8.37
N LEU A 78 18.60 17.47 -9.41
CA LEU A 78 17.15 17.30 -9.29
C LEU A 78 16.74 15.92 -8.79
N ASP A 79 17.62 14.93 -8.95
CA ASP A 79 17.36 13.54 -8.57
C ASP A 79 17.72 13.31 -7.09
N THR A 80 18.51 14.22 -6.49
CA THR A 80 18.68 14.37 -5.04
C THR A 80 17.44 15.06 -4.46
N VAL A 81 16.33 14.32 -4.39
CA VAL A 81 15.29 14.61 -3.42
C VAL A 81 15.95 14.35 -2.06
N GLU A 82 16.48 15.40 -1.42
CA GLU A 82 16.71 15.37 0.02
C GLU A 82 15.41 14.82 0.64
N PRO A 83 15.45 13.80 1.50
CA PRO A 83 14.25 13.32 2.16
C PRO A 83 13.73 14.46 3.03
N HIS A 84 12.86 15.29 2.45
CA HIS A 84 12.01 16.21 3.15
C HIS A 84 11.15 15.33 4.06
N HIS A 85 11.59 15.21 5.32
CA HIS A 85 10.71 14.96 6.46
C HIS A 85 9.77 16.17 6.56
N GLU A 86 8.83 16.25 5.62
CA GLU A 86 7.64 17.04 5.81
C GLU A 86 6.66 16.11 6.50
N ASP A 87 6.42 16.42 7.77
CA ASP A 87 5.39 15.85 8.63
C ASP A 87 4.05 15.83 7.88
N SER A 88 3.79 14.73 7.16
CA SER A 88 2.50 14.45 6.59
C SER A 88 1.73 13.63 7.62
N ASP A 89 0.88 14.33 8.37
CA ASP A 89 -0.22 13.78 9.19
C ASP A 89 -1.22 13.06 8.27
N SER A 90 -0.78 11.98 7.62
CA SER A 90 -1.65 11.00 6.98
C SER A 90 -1.85 9.86 7.96
N ASP A 91 -2.99 9.91 8.63
CA ASP A 91 -3.59 8.87 9.46
C ASP A 91 -3.77 7.59 8.61
N GLU A 92 -2.69 6.81 8.47
CA GLU A 92 -2.71 5.52 7.78
C GLU A 92 -3.13 4.41 8.74
N GLU A 93 -4.34 3.93 8.50
CA GLU A 93 -4.92 2.74 9.09
C GLU A 93 -3.94 1.55 8.95
N MET A 94 -3.54 0.99 10.09
CA MET A 94 -2.74 -0.24 10.16
C MET A 94 -3.49 -1.42 9.52
N GLU A 95 -3.13 -1.79 8.29
CA GLU A 95 -3.34 -3.14 7.76
C GLU A 95 -2.27 -4.07 8.32
N ASP A 96 -2.71 -4.90 9.28
CA ASP A 96 -1.95 -5.97 9.92
C ASP A 96 -1.51 -7.01 8.87
N THR A 97 -0.29 -6.88 8.39
CA THR A 97 0.42 -7.90 7.59
C THR A 97 1.45 -8.56 8.50
N PRO A 98 1.32 -9.86 8.82
CA PRO A 98 2.37 -10.54 9.55
C PRO A 98 3.55 -10.86 8.62
N ASP A 99 4.70 -10.26 8.96
CA ASP A 99 6.04 -10.46 8.41
C ASP A 99 6.53 -11.91 8.67
N PRO A 100 7.28 -12.55 7.72
CA PRO A 100 7.71 -13.93 7.85
C PRO A 100 9.16 -14.01 8.35
N THR A 101 9.34 -14.39 9.60
CA THR A 101 10.59 -14.97 10.13
C THR A 101 10.16 -16.05 11.13
N THR A 102 10.60 -17.30 11.09
CA THR A 102 12.00 -17.77 11.09
C THR A 102 11.97 -19.26 10.73
N ALA A 103 12.88 -19.69 9.86
CA ALA A 103 13.06 -21.09 9.50
C ALA A 103 13.89 -21.85 10.56
N GLU A 104 13.56 -23.13 10.80
CA GLU A 104 14.51 -24.20 11.13
C GLU A 104 13.97 -25.53 10.54
N PRO A 105 14.83 -26.49 10.14
CA PRO A 105 14.54 -27.46 9.09
C PRO A 105 14.16 -28.84 9.63
N GLY A 106 12.94 -29.30 9.31
CA GLY A 106 12.52 -30.69 9.48
C GLY A 106 12.68 -31.45 8.18
N ALA A 107 13.66 -32.34 8.13
CA ALA A 107 13.89 -33.27 7.03
C ALA A 107 12.72 -34.25 6.89
N ASP A 108 12.13 -34.31 5.69
CA ASP A 108 11.67 -35.56 5.05
C ASP A 108 11.29 -35.27 3.59
N GLU A 109 12.24 -35.52 2.69
CA GLU A 109 12.02 -35.50 1.24
C GLU A 109 11.24 -36.76 0.81
N GLN A 110 9.99 -36.57 0.41
CA GLN A 110 9.31 -37.51 -0.49
C GLN A 110 9.04 -36.85 -1.85
N PRO A 111 9.28 -37.56 -2.97
CA PRO A 111 9.29 -36.97 -4.30
C PRO A 111 7.87 -36.66 -4.76
N ARG A 112 7.47 -35.40 -4.67
CA ARG A 112 6.23 -34.92 -5.30
C ARG A 112 6.39 -35.02 -6.82
N LYS A 113 5.58 -35.88 -7.45
CA LYS A 113 5.38 -35.94 -8.91
C LYS A 113 5.26 -34.50 -9.44
N ARG A 114 6.16 -34.13 -10.35
CA ARG A 114 6.19 -32.84 -11.05
C ARG A 114 4.83 -32.60 -11.71
N ARG A 115 3.95 -31.87 -11.02
CA ARG A 115 2.69 -31.40 -11.60
C ARG A 115 3.09 -30.36 -12.63
N LYS A 116 2.82 -30.65 -13.90
CA LYS A 116 3.01 -29.73 -15.02
C LYS A 116 2.37 -28.39 -14.63
N VAL A 117 3.20 -27.36 -14.40
CA VAL A 117 2.71 -26.01 -14.10
C VAL A 117 1.89 -25.61 -15.31
N ALA A 118 0.57 -25.51 -15.14
CA ALA A 118 -0.31 -24.99 -16.17
C ALA A 118 0.22 -23.60 -16.53
N LYS A 119 0.48 -23.37 -17.81
CA LYS A 119 0.87 -22.08 -18.36
C LYS A 119 -0.17 -21.07 -17.87
N ASP A 120 0.25 -20.12 -17.04
CA ASP A 120 -0.68 -19.15 -16.45
C ASP A 120 -1.17 -18.27 -17.60
N ASP A 121 -2.38 -18.56 -18.09
CA ASP A 121 -3.03 -17.92 -19.24
C ASP A 121 -3.62 -16.57 -18.82
N THR A 122 -2.86 -15.80 -18.03
CA THR A 122 -3.24 -14.44 -17.64
C THR A 122 -3.16 -13.56 -18.87
N PRO A 123 -4.27 -12.90 -19.29
CA PRO A 123 -4.19 -11.88 -20.31
C PRO A 123 -3.20 -10.81 -19.86
N LYS A 124 -2.42 -10.28 -20.80
CA LYS A 124 -1.45 -9.20 -20.55
C LYS A 124 -2.02 -7.91 -21.10
N VAL A 125 -1.82 -6.82 -20.37
CA VAL A 125 -2.19 -5.48 -20.85
C VAL A 125 -1.32 -5.13 -22.05
N VAL A 126 -1.96 -4.70 -23.15
CA VAL A 126 -1.28 -4.19 -24.33
C VAL A 126 -0.83 -2.76 -23.99
N PRO A 127 0.47 -2.48 -23.89
CA PRO A 127 0.94 -1.14 -23.51
C PRO A 127 0.66 -0.12 -24.60
N LEU A 128 0.44 1.13 -24.21
CA LEU A 128 0.36 2.24 -25.16
C LEU A 128 1.67 2.40 -25.94
N PRO A 129 1.62 2.88 -27.19
CA PRO A 129 2.82 3.11 -27.98
C PRO A 129 3.66 4.21 -27.32
N PHE A 130 4.73 3.80 -26.66
CA PHE A 130 5.69 4.69 -26.03
C PHE A 130 6.90 4.88 -26.95
N LYS A 131 7.30 6.14 -27.18
CA LYS A 131 8.58 6.47 -27.82
C LYS A 131 9.54 6.88 -26.72
N SER A 132 10.69 6.21 -26.62
CA SER A 132 11.76 6.61 -25.70
C SER A 132 12.36 7.93 -26.19
N LEU A 133 11.92 9.04 -25.59
CA LEU A 133 12.43 10.36 -25.86
C LEU A 133 13.50 10.74 -24.84
N ARG A 134 14.51 11.49 -25.29
CA ARG A 134 15.55 12.03 -24.44
C ARG A 134 14.97 12.92 -23.34
N THR A 135 15.40 12.72 -22.10
CA THR A 135 15.02 13.61 -21.01
C THR A 135 15.78 14.92 -21.12
N LEU A 136 15.07 16.04 -21.32
CA LEU A 136 15.65 17.38 -21.31
C LEU A 136 15.56 17.98 -19.89
N ARG A 137 16.66 18.57 -19.43
CA ARG A 137 16.82 19.23 -18.13
C ARG A 137 16.89 20.75 -18.32
N LEU A 138 16.79 21.51 -17.22
CA LEU A 138 17.04 22.96 -17.27
C LEU A 138 18.52 23.25 -17.51
N SER A 139 18.80 24.38 -18.14
CA SER A 139 20.17 24.87 -18.37
C SER A 139 20.86 25.30 -17.07
N GLY A 140 22.20 25.28 -17.06
CA GLY A 140 22.99 25.80 -15.95
C GLY A 140 23.07 24.88 -14.72
N ARG A 141 22.53 23.66 -14.78
CA ARG A 141 22.47 22.74 -13.65
C ARG A 141 23.81 22.12 -13.26
N SER A 142 23.84 21.56 -12.06
CA SER A 142 24.96 20.80 -11.52
C SER A 142 24.74 19.29 -11.65
N ALA A 143 25.85 18.54 -11.73
CA ALA A 143 25.83 17.08 -11.70
C ALA A 143 27.06 16.54 -10.96
N HIS A 144 26.89 15.37 -10.35
CA HIS A 144 27.93 14.60 -9.70
C HIS A 144 28.19 13.33 -10.50
N LEU A 145 29.41 13.15 -10.98
CA LEU A 145 29.82 11.97 -11.72
C LEU A 145 30.76 11.16 -10.84
N VAL A 146 30.37 9.92 -10.51
CA VAL A 146 31.16 9.02 -9.68
C VAL A 146 31.95 8.07 -10.58
N PHE A 147 33.27 8.11 -10.47
CA PHE A 147 34.14 7.15 -11.15
C PHE A 147 34.33 5.88 -10.33
N LEU A 148 34.56 4.76 -11.01
CA LEU A 148 34.90 3.49 -10.36
C LEU A 148 36.26 3.55 -9.65
N ASP A 149 37.23 4.26 -10.25
CA ASP A 149 38.61 4.37 -9.76
C ASP A 149 39.03 5.82 -9.49
N ARG A 150 39.84 6.03 -8.45
CA ARG A 150 40.33 7.35 -8.00
C ARG A 150 41.22 8.03 -9.05
N SER A 151 42.04 7.26 -9.77
CA SER A 151 42.92 7.78 -10.82
C SER A 151 42.14 8.44 -11.98
N SER A 152 40.87 8.07 -12.15
CA SER A 152 40.01 8.59 -13.20
C SER A 152 39.63 10.06 -12.97
N LEU A 153 39.52 10.47 -11.71
CA LEU A 153 39.22 11.86 -11.33
C LEU A 153 40.39 12.78 -11.68
N GLU A 154 41.62 12.38 -11.37
CA GLU A 154 42.83 13.15 -11.71
C GLU A 154 43.01 13.27 -13.23
N ARG A 155 42.72 12.19 -13.97
CA ARG A 155 42.70 12.20 -15.45
C ARG A 155 41.62 13.12 -16.00
N ALA A 156 40.43 13.15 -15.40
CA ALA A 156 39.34 14.03 -15.81
C ALA A 156 39.71 15.52 -15.62
N LEU A 157 40.37 15.87 -14.51
CA LEU A 157 40.79 17.24 -14.22
C LEU A 157 41.98 17.69 -15.09
N SER A 158 42.87 16.79 -15.49
CA SER A 158 44.03 17.10 -16.34
C SER A 158 43.71 17.09 -17.85
N SER A 159 42.74 16.30 -18.29
CA SER A 159 42.45 16.07 -19.71
C SER A 159 41.50 17.10 -20.36
N ALA A 160 41.05 18.10 -19.59
CA ALA A 160 39.96 19.02 -19.93
C ALA A 160 40.28 20.09 -20.99
N THR A 161 41.53 20.25 -21.44
CA THR A 161 41.94 21.45 -22.18
C THR A 161 41.52 21.50 -23.66
N LYS A 162 41.19 20.37 -24.30
CA LYS A 162 40.86 20.31 -25.74
C LYS A 162 39.35 20.19 -25.96
N PRO A 163 38.75 20.98 -26.88
CA PRO A 163 37.33 20.87 -27.22
C PRO A 163 36.99 19.47 -27.70
N ARG A 164 35.94 18.87 -27.13
CA ARG A 164 35.46 17.55 -27.51
C ARG A 164 34.07 17.65 -28.15
N PRO A 165 33.78 16.88 -29.21
CA PRO A 165 32.42 16.84 -29.73
C PRO A 165 31.48 16.28 -28.66
N TRP A 166 30.32 16.90 -28.50
CA TRP A 166 29.26 16.36 -27.67
C TRP A 166 28.76 15.06 -28.31
N PRO A 167 28.59 13.97 -27.53
CA PRO A 167 28.03 12.73 -28.06
C PRO A 167 26.59 12.96 -28.53
N SER A 168 26.37 12.81 -29.84
CA SER A 168 25.05 12.88 -30.45
C SER A 168 24.68 11.49 -30.96
N ILE A 169 23.49 11.01 -30.58
CA ILE A 169 22.94 9.75 -31.04
C ILE A 169 21.90 10.07 -32.14
N PRO A 170 22.07 9.57 -33.36
CA PRO A 170 21.18 9.91 -34.48
C PRO A 170 19.75 9.34 -34.34
N GLU A 171 19.55 8.36 -33.47
CA GLU A 171 18.25 7.70 -33.22
C GLU A 171 17.30 8.56 -32.39
N GLU A 172 17.82 9.45 -31.55
CA GLU A 172 17.01 10.31 -30.68
C GLU A 172 16.82 11.69 -31.31
N PRO A 173 15.57 12.13 -31.56
CA PRO A 173 15.33 13.44 -32.12
C PRO A 173 15.69 14.55 -31.12
N VAL A 174 16.31 15.62 -31.62
CA VAL A 174 16.73 16.80 -30.85
C VAL A 174 16.00 18.06 -31.37
N GLY A 175 15.85 19.08 -30.52
CA GLY A 175 15.28 20.38 -30.92
C GLY A 175 13.80 20.27 -31.28
N LEU A 176 13.38 20.82 -32.43
CA LEU A 176 11.97 20.79 -32.85
C LEU A 176 11.45 19.36 -33.04
N ALA A 177 12.27 18.47 -33.62
CA ALA A 177 11.89 17.08 -33.85
C ALA A 177 11.60 16.33 -32.54
N HIS A 178 12.29 16.70 -31.46
CA HIS A 178 12.03 16.17 -30.13
C HIS A 178 10.62 16.54 -29.68
N TYR A 179 10.27 17.83 -29.76
CA TYR A 179 8.97 18.33 -29.31
C TYR A 179 7.82 17.83 -30.17
N THR A 180 8.01 17.63 -31.47
CA THR A 180 6.98 17.01 -32.33
C THR A 180 6.78 15.55 -31.94
N ALA A 181 7.86 14.80 -31.71
CA ALA A 181 7.75 13.41 -31.27
C ALA A 181 7.10 13.29 -29.88
N LEU A 182 7.40 14.23 -28.96
CA LEU A 182 6.74 14.35 -27.66
C LEU A 182 5.25 14.64 -27.81
N TYR A 183 4.91 15.60 -28.66
CA TYR A 183 3.53 15.97 -28.95
C TYR A 183 2.71 14.77 -29.45
N ASP A 184 3.28 13.99 -30.37
CA ASP A 184 2.68 12.76 -30.90
C ASP A 184 2.57 11.67 -29.83
N SER A 185 3.60 11.51 -28.99
CA SER A 185 3.60 10.48 -27.92
C SER A 185 2.55 10.74 -26.84
N LEU A 186 2.24 12.01 -26.57
CA LEU A 186 1.16 12.39 -25.65
C LEU A 186 -0.24 12.22 -26.25
N ARG A 187 -0.34 11.97 -27.56
CA ARG A 187 -1.59 11.81 -28.30
C ARG A 187 -1.58 10.52 -29.13
N PRO A 188 -1.52 9.35 -28.46
CA PRO A 188 -1.61 8.08 -29.16
C PRO A 188 -2.95 7.97 -29.91
N PRO A 189 -3.00 7.20 -31.01
CA PRO A 189 -4.22 7.00 -31.77
C PRO A 189 -5.29 6.34 -30.90
N LEU A 190 -6.56 6.68 -31.14
CA LEU A 190 -7.70 6.18 -30.37
C LEU A 190 -7.78 4.65 -30.38
N ASP A 191 -7.37 4.01 -31.48
CA ASP A 191 -7.35 2.55 -31.61
C ASP A 191 -6.40 1.91 -30.58
N ALA A 192 -5.19 2.45 -30.42
CA ALA A 192 -4.23 1.95 -29.44
C ALA A 192 -4.69 2.21 -27.99
N VAL A 193 -5.35 3.35 -27.75
CA VAL A 193 -5.94 3.64 -26.43
C VAL A 193 -7.06 2.66 -26.11
N ARG A 194 -7.89 2.33 -27.08
CA ARG A 194 -8.96 1.35 -26.95
C ARG A 194 -8.40 -0.04 -26.66
N GLU A 195 -7.40 -0.51 -27.40
CA GLU A 195 -6.77 -1.81 -27.18
C GLU A 195 -6.13 -1.92 -25.78
N HIS A 196 -5.48 -0.85 -25.31
CA HIS A 196 -4.96 -0.78 -23.95
C HIS A 196 -6.07 -0.86 -22.89
N ALA A 197 -7.18 -0.13 -23.08
CA ALA A 197 -8.32 -0.15 -22.17
C ALA A 197 -9.02 -1.52 -22.14
N ASP A 198 -9.29 -2.09 -23.32
CA ASP A 198 -9.93 -3.39 -23.47
C ASP A 198 -9.06 -4.49 -22.83
N SER A 199 -7.74 -4.50 -23.10
CA SER A 199 -6.82 -5.45 -22.48
C SER A 199 -6.72 -5.28 -20.96
N SER A 200 -6.74 -4.05 -20.44
CA SER A 200 -6.78 -3.77 -19.00
C SER A 200 -8.04 -4.32 -18.33
N ILE A 201 -9.19 -4.16 -18.98
CA ILE A 201 -10.47 -4.70 -18.49
C ILE A 201 -10.43 -6.23 -18.48
N LEU A 202 -9.87 -6.86 -19.53
CA LEU A 202 -9.73 -8.32 -19.58
C LEU A 202 -8.84 -8.87 -18.46
N VAL A 203 -7.73 -8.19 -18.13
CA VAL A 203 -6.88 -8.56 -16.98
C VAL A 203 -7.67 -8.47 -15.68
N TYR A 204 -8.36 -7.35 -15.46
CA TYR A 204 -9.17 -7.15 -14.26
C TYR A 204 -10.29 -8.19 -14.13
N GLU A 205 -11.02 -8.48 -15.21
CA GLU A 205 -12.07 -9.50 -15.22
C GLU A 205 -11.53 -10.89 -14.92
N HIS A 206 -10.36 -11.24 -15.47
CA HIS A 206 -9.70 -12.51 -15.20
C HIS A 206 -9.26 -12.63 -13.73
N GLU A 207 -8.73 -11.56 -13.14
CA GLU A 207 -8.39 -11.51 -11.71
C GLU A 207 -9.64 -11.62 -10.82
N LEU A 208 -10.72 -10.92 -11.19
CA LEU A 208 -12.01 -10.99 -10.50
C LEU A 208 -12.62 -12.40 -10.59
N GLN A 209 -12.46 -13.08 -11.72
CA GLN A 209 -12.89 -14.48 -11.86
C GLN A 209 -12.03 -15.42 -11.03
N LYS A 210 -10.70 -15.26 -11.02
CA LYS A 210 -9.78 -16.03 -10.18
C LYS A 210 -10.13 -15.89 -8.69
N THR A 211 -10.38 -14.67 -8.20
CA THR A 211 -10.78 -14.42 -6.80
C THR A 211 -12.15 -15.02 -6.48
N LYS A 212 -13.14 -14.89 -7.38
CA LYS A 212 -14.45 -15.56 -7.25
C LYS A 212 -14.32 -17.08 -7.21
N GLN A 213 -13.49 -17.69 -8.05
CA GLN A 213 -13.25 -19.13 -8.03
C GLN A 213 -12.58 -19.55 -6.72
N LYS A 214 -11.48 -18.90 -6.32
CA LYS A 214 -10.80 -19.16 -5.02
C LYS A 214 -11.77 -19.07 -3.84
N SER A 215 -12.67 -18.08 -3.83
CA SER A 215 -13.68 -17.97 -2.76
C SER A 215 -14.81 -19.01 -2.84
N LYS A 216 -15.18 -19.52 -4.03
CA LYS A 216 -16.10 -20.66 -4.17
C LYS A 216 -15.48 -21.96 -3.68
N TYR A 217 -14.22 -22.24 -4.03
CA TYR A 217 -13.48 -23.41 -3.54
C TYR A 217 -13.29 -23.34 -2.02
N ARG A 218 -12.85 -22.19 -1.48
CA ARG A 218 -12.78 -21.95 -0.02
C ARG A 218 -14.13 -22.08 0.70
N LYS A 219 -15.24 -21.85 0.01
CA LYS A 219 -16.56 -22.13 0.58
C LYS A 219 -16.74 -23.64 0.68
N GLY A 220 -16.58 -24.39 -0.41
CA GLY A 220 -16.91 -25.82 -0.50
C GLY A 220 -15.99 -26.80 0.24
N GLU A 221 -14.73 -26.47 0.45
CA GLU A 221 -13.77 -27.34 1.15
C GLU A 221 -13.61 -26.90 2.61
N ALA A 222 -13.87 -27.82 3.54
CA ALA A 222 -13.57 -27.61 4.95
C ALA A 222 -12.05 -27.53 5.09
N ILE A 223 -11.54 -26.35 5.43
CA ILE A 223 -10.13 -26.19 5.81
C ILE A 223 -9.98 -26.92 7.15
N VAL A 224 -9.31 -28.07 7.13
CA VAL A 224 -9.03 -28.90 8.32
C VAL A 224 -7.62 -28.56 8.79
N ASP A 225 -7.50 -28.11 10.02
CA ASP A 225 -6.21 -27.82 10.65
C ASP A 225 -5.45 -29.13 10.96
N GLU A 226 -4.15 -29.03 11.30
CA GLU A 226 -3.28 -30.19 11.59
C GLU A 226 -3.81 -31.09 12.73
N ASP A 227 -4.61 -30.53 13.64
CA ASP A 227 -5.29 -31.23 14.74
C ASP A 227 -6.68 -31.81 14.38
N GLY A 228 -7.10 -31.76 13.11
CA GLY A 228 -8.35 -32.36 12.64
C GLY A 228 -9.61 -31.51 12.87
N PHE A 229 -9.48 -30.25 13.30
CA PHE A 229 -10.60 -29.32 13.46
C PHE A 229 -10.90 -28.57 12.16
N THR A 230 -12.18 -28.47 11.79
CA THR A 230 -12.64 -27.75 10.59
C THR A 230 -12.92 -26.27 10.89
N LEU A 231 -12.27 -25.35 10.17
CA LEU A 231 -12.52 -23.91 10.30
C LEU A 231 -13.91 -23.52 9.75
N VAL A 232 -14.79 -23.06 10.65
CA VAL A 232 -16.15 -22.63 10.30
C VAL A 232 -16.12 -21.27 9.59
N THR A 233 -16.12 -21.29 8.25
CA THR A 233 -16.16 -20.07 7.43
C THR A 233 -17.62 -19.70 7.09
N ARG A 234 -17.99 -18.42 7.18
CA ARG A 234 -19.35 -17.94 6.86
C ARG A 234 -19.67 -18.19 5.38
N GLY A 235 -20.63 -19.07 5.10
CA GLY A 235 -21.07 -19.36 3.73
C GLY A 235 -22.03 -18.30 3.19
N GLY A 236 -21.61 -17.60 2.13
CA GLY A 236 -22.46 -16.84 1.21
C GLY A 236 -23.35 -15.73 1.80
N ALA A 237 -24.17 -15.13 0.93
CA ALA A 237 -25.06 -14.00 1.26
C ALA A 237 -26.12 -14.33 2.33
N TYR A 238 -26.36 -15.62 2.61
CA TYR A 238 -27.37 -16.09 3.57
C TYR A 238 -26.79 -16.59 4.90
N GLY A 239 -25.48 -16.50 5.13
CA GLY A 239 -24.84 -16.78 6.41
C GLY A 239 -24.94 -18.24 6.90
N GLN A 240 -25.29 -19.17 6.03
CA GLN A 240 -25.33 -20.61 6.32
C GLN A 240 -23.97 -21.22 6.00
N THR A 241 -23.35 -21.87 6.97
CA THR A 241 -22.12 -22.65 6.78
C THR A 241 -22.44 -23.96 6.04
N LEU A 242 -21.45 -24.55 5.35
CA LEU A 242 -21.62 -25.93 4.85
C LEU A 242 -21.76 -26.88 6.03
N GLY A 243 -22.88 -27.58 6.11
CA GLY A 243 -23.21 -28.46 7.24
C GLY A 243 -24.43 -28.03 8.07
N GLY A 244 -25.08 -26.93 7.71
CA GLY A 244 -26.43 -26.61 8.19
C GLY A 244 -26.49 -25.71 9.42
N GLY A 245 -27.33 -24.68 9.29
CA GLY A 245 -28.17 -24.16 10.38
C GLY A 245 -27.53 -23.26 11.44
N VAL A 246 -26.21 -23.23 11.61
CA VAL A 246 -25.60 -22.41 12.68
C VAL A 246 -25.17 -21.05 12.12
N GLY A 247 -26.05 -20.05 12.30
CA GLY A 247 -25.75 -18.67 11.99
C GLY A 247 -24.72 -18.09 12.96
N VAL A 248 -23.47 -17.92 12.50
CA VAL A 248 -22.44 -17.24 13.29
C VAL A 248 -22.74 -15.74 13.25
N ALA A 249 -23.39 -15.24 14.31
CA ALA A 249 -23.51 -13.81 14.54
C ALA A 249 -22.14 -13.31 15.01
N SER A 250 -21.42 -12.56 14.17
CA SER A 250 -20.22 -11.81 14.56
C SER A 250 -20.63 -10.66 15.48
N LYS A 251 -21.03 -10.98 16.72
CA LYS A 251 -21.25 -9.98 17.73
C LYS A 251 -19.86 -9.58 18.22
N ARG A 252 -19.38 -8.42 17.75
CA ARG A 252 -18.20 -7.75 18.34
C ARG A 252 -18.42 -7.76 19.85
N PHE A 253 -17.53 -8.43 20.57
CA PHE A 253 -17.61 -8.54 22.02
C PHE A 253 -17.35 -7.14 22.59
N GLN A 254 -18.41 -6.39 22.87
CA GLN A 254 -18.30 -5.10 23.54
C GLN A 254 -17.92 -5.39 24.99
N ARG A 255 -16.77 -4.86 25.43
CA ARG A 255 -16.23 -5.06 26.79
C ARG A 255 -17.02 -4.32 27.88
N SER A 256 -18.05 -3.55 27.52
CA SER A 256 -18.99 -2.95 28.48
C SER A 256 -20.36 -3.61 28.36
N GLY A 257 -20.89 -4.08 29.48
CA GLY A 257 -22.17 -4.76 29.60
C GLY A 257 -23.39 -3.84 29.46
N GLU A 258 -23.42 -2.97 28.44
CA GLU A 258 -24.57 -2.14 28.14
C GLU A 258 -25.30 -2.67 26.91
N THR A 259 -26.22 -3.59 27.16
CA THR A 259 -27.16 -4.05 26.14
C THR A 259 -28.07 -2.91 25.71
N SER A 260 -27.80 -2.33 24.53
CA SER A 260 -28.71 -1.40 23.89
C SER A 260 -30.08 -2.06 23.67
N LYS A 261 -31.11 -1.50 24.31
CA LYS A 261 -32.51 -1.86 24.10
C LYS A 261 -32.93 -1.37 22.71
N ARG A 262 -32.65 -2.16 21.67
CA ARG A 262 -33.29 -2.01 20.37
C ARG A 262 -34.10 -3.27 20.04
N SER A 263 -35.41 -3.07 20.09
CA SER A 263 -36.50 -3.81 19.47
C SER A 263 -36.14 -5.20 18.91
N ARG A 264 -36.49 -6.24 19.68
CA ARG A 264 -36.76 -7.58 19.14
C ARG A 264 -38.08 -8.04 19.73
N GLY A 265 -39.15 -7.85 18.96
CA GLY A 265 -40.40 -8.60 19.16
C GLY A 265 -40.09 -10.09 19.12
N ASN A 266 -40.72 -10.84 20.02
CA ASN A 266 -40.54 -12.28 20.28
C ASN A 266 -39.22 -12.67 20.98
N LYS A 267 -39.00 -12.11 22.17
CA LYS A 267 -38.25 -12.85 23.20
C LYS A 267 -39.20 -13.94 23.73
N LYS A 268 -38.91 -15.22 23.46
CA LYS A 268 -39.51 -16.31 24.23
C LYS A 268 -39.23 -16.00 25.69
N GLU A 269 -40.27 -15.79 26.49
CA GLU A 269 -40.15 -15.66 27.93
C GLU A 269 -39.36 -16.86 28.44
N GLU A 270 -38.32 -16.60 29.23
CA GLU A 270 -37.59 -17.66 29.92
C GLU A 270 -38.63 -18.45 30.69
N LYS A 271 -38.76 -19.74 30.35
CA LYS A 271 -39.67 -20.66 31.02
C LYS A 271 -39.12 -20.96 32.42
N GLU A 272 -39.12 -19.97 33.29
CA GLU A 272 -38.94 -20.17 34.70
C GLU A 272 -40.12 -21.01 35.18
N LYS A 273 -39.84 -22.25 35.58
CA LYS A 273 -40.86 -23.19 36.09
C LYS A 273 -41.36 -22.67 37.43
N THR A 274 -42.40 -21.86 37.43
CA THR A 274 -43.10 -21.48 38.65
C THR A 274 -43.72 -22.75 39.25
N ASN A 275 -43.46 -22.97 40.54
CA ASN A 275 -43.80 -24.14 41.38
C ASN A 275 -42.80 -25.30 41.44
N PHE A 276 -41.57 -25.16 40.94
CA PHE A 276 -40.58 -26.25 41.06
C PHE A 276 -40.00 -26.39 42.47
N TYR A 277 -39.79 -25.27 43.18
CA TYR A 277 -39.12 -25.27 44.48
C TYR A 277 -40.09 -25.17 45.66
N ALA A 278 -39.78 -25.85 46.76
CA ALA A 278 -40.59 -25.87 47.97
C ALA A 278 -40.83 -24.46 48.56
N PHE A 279 -39.85 -23.56 48.45
CA PHE A 279 -39.99 -22.18 48.93
C PHE A 279 -41.07 -21.40 48.16
N GLN A 280 -41.27 -21.68 46.87
CA GLN A 280 -42.32 -21.02 46.06
C GLN A 280 -43.73 -21.43 46.52
N LYS A 281 -43.88 -22.69 46.96
CA LYS A 281 -45.16 -23.17 47.54
C LYS A 281 -45.44 -22.53 48.90
N ALA A 282 -44.43 -22.38 49.74
CA ALA A 282 -44.57 -21.73 51.05
C ALA A 282 -44.89 -20.22 50.92
N GLU A 283 -44.23 -19.52 50.00
CA GLU A 283 -44.49 -18.11 49.68
C GLU A 283 -45.94 -17.90 49.20
N LYS A 284 -46.42 -18.80 48.32
CA LYS A 284 -47.79 -18.76 47.82
C LYS A 284 -48.82 -18.96 48.94
N GLN A 285 -48.63 -19.95 49.81
CA GLN A 285 -49.52 -20.16 50.95
C GLN A 285 -49.53 -18.98 51.93
N ARG A 286 -48.36 -18.37 52.18
CA ARG A 286 -48.25 -17.19 53.05
C ARG A 286 -48.98 -15.99 52.46
N SER A 287 -48.83 -15.74 51.15
CA SER A 287 -49.54 -14.65 50.48
C SER A 287 -51.06 -14.88 50.44
N GLU A 288 -51.51 -16.12 50.23
CA GLU A 288 -52.93 -16.48 50.30
C GLU A 288 -53.52 -16.22 51.69
N LEU A 289 -52.82 -16.61 52.77
CA LEU A 289 -53.24 -16.31 54.15
C LEU A 289 -53.32 -14.80 54.44
N MET A 290 -52.34 -14.02 53.96
CA MET A 290 -52.35 -12.56 54.13
C MET A 290 -53.52 -11.91 53.38
N ASN A 291 -53.82 -12.38 52.17
CA ASN A 291 -54.96 -11.91 51.39
C ASN A 291 -56.30 -12.28 52.06
N LEU A 292 -56.40 -13.45 52.67
CA LEU A 292 -57.59 -13.88 53.41
C LEU A 292 -57.82 -13.01 54.66
N LYS A 293 -56.75 -12.69 55.41
CA LYS A 293 -56.82 -11.74 56.53
C LYS A 293 -57.30 -10.36 56.07
N LYS A 294 -56.73 -9.85 54.98
CA LYS A 294 -57.10 -8.54 54.43
C LYS A 294 -58.58 -8.50 54.01
N ARG A 295 -59.06 -9.53 53.31
CA ARG A 295 -60.48 -9.64 52.92
C ARG A 295 -61.40 -9.75 54.13
N TRP A 296 -60.98 -10.48 55.18
CA TRP A 296 -61.75 -10.58 56.41
C TRP A 296 -61.85 -9.25 57.15
N GLU A 297 -60.77 -8.47 57.22
CA GLU A 297 -60.77 -7.12 57.77
C GLU A 297 -61.69 -6.19 56.97
N GLU A 298 -61.64 -6.25 55.64
CA GLU A 298 -62.53 -5.50 54.75
C GLU A 298 -64.01 -5.87 54.96
N ASP A 299 -64.33 -7.16 55.06
CA ASP A 299 -65.70 -7.61 55.27
C ASP A 299 -66.19 -7.32 56.70
N LYS A 300 -65.32 -7.41 57.71
CA LYS A 300 -65.62 -6.95 59.07
C LYS A 300 -65.94 -5.46 59.08
N ALA A 301 -65.14 -4.64 58.41
CA ALA A 301 -65.38 -3.20 58.29
C ALA A 301 -66.71 -2.89 57.57
N LYS A 302 -67.05 -3.64 56.51
CA LYS A 302 -68.35 -3.53 55.83
C LYS A 302 -69.51 -3.91 56.76
N VAL A 303 -69.37 -4.98 57.53
CA VAL A 303 -70.40 -5.40 58.49
C VAL A 303 -70.56 -4.36 59.61
N GLU A 304 -69.48 -3.77 60.11
CA GLU A 304 -69.55 -2.67 61.09
C GLU A 304 -70.27 -1.45 60.51
N ALA A 305 -70.00 -1.07 59.25
CA ALA A 305 -70.72 0.00 58.56
C ALA A 305 -72.23 -0.33 58.39
N LEU A 306 -72.58 -1.58 58.09
CA LEU A 306 -73.96 -2.04 57.98
C LEU A 306 -74.70 -2.11 59.34
N LYS A 307 -73.98 -2.44 60.42
CA LYS A 307 -74.50 -2.39 61.80
C LYS A 307 -74.73 -0.94 62.25
N ALA A 308 -73.79 -0.04 61.97
CA ALA A 308 -73.92 1.38 62.28
C ALA A 308 -75.14 2.02 61.58
N SER A 309 -75.42 1.59 60.34
CA SER A 309 -76.59 2.04 59.58
C SER A 309 -77.91 1.31 59.95
N ARG A 310 -77.93 0.49 61.02
CA ARG A 310 -79.10 -0.26 61.54
C ARG A 310 -79.81 -1.17 60.51
N LYS A 311 -79.16 -1.49 59.39
CA LYS A 311 -79.69 -2.36 58.31
C LYS A 311 -79.17 -3.79 58.37
N PHE A 312 -78.35 -4.13 59.37
CA PHE A 312 -77.80 -5.47 59.54
C PHE A 312 -78.82 -6.43 60.16
N ARG A 313 -79.19 -7.49 59.43
CA ARG A 313 -80.04 -8.60 59.89
C ARG A 313 -79.22 -9.88 59.96
N PRO A 314 -78.75 -10.31 61.15
CA PRO A 314 -78.12 -11.62 61.30
C PRO A 314 -79.21 -12.69 61.36
N TYR A 315 -79.07 -13.71 60.51
CA TYR A 315 -79.96 -14.86 60.26
C TYR A 315 -81.08 -14.62 59.24
#